data_AF-A0A7X7NL65-F1
#
_entry.id   AF-A0A7X7NL65-F1
#
_cell.length_a   1.000
_cell.length_b   1.000
_cell.length_c   1.000
_cell.angle_alpha   90.00
_cell.angle_beta   90.00
_cell.angle_gamma   90.00
#
_symmetry.space_group_name_H-M   'P 1'
#
loop_
_entity.id
_entity.type
_entity.pdbx_description
1 polymer ?
#
loop_
_entity_poly.entity_id
_entity_poly.type
_entity_poly.pdbx_seq_one_letter_code
_entity_poly.pdbx_strand_id
1 'polypeptide(L)'
;MSTTELTGRQKALALLVMMVALGAVIVVGLLLREHGPGNMGTGFLYGAAIGLLGVAVMAWRVTRHPDQASVFERAFTQQGDERDDAVLTQALAVLGLVAVPLTGAAAIAIGLGLDVAMVLALLLVAQLLVGVASFAVVARRS
;
A
#
# COMPACT_ATOMS: atom_id res chain seq x y z
N MET A 1 -22.57 -13.19 14.83
CA MET A 1 -22.25 -12.37 13.65
C MET A 1 -23.19 -11.17 13.63
N SER A 2 -22.76 -10.05 14.19
CA SER A 2 -23.48 -8.77 14.03
C SER A 2 -22.99 -8.17 12.72
N THR A 3 -23.79 -8.23 11.66
CA THR A 3 -23.53 -7.47 10.44
C THR A 3 -23.77 -6.01 10.79
N THR A 4 -22.69 -5.26 11.04
CA THR A 4 -22.76 -3.81 11.18
C THR A 4 -23.19 -3.25 9.83
N GLU A 5 -24.50 -3.11 9.63
CA GLU A 5 -25.07 -2.48 8.43
C GLU A 5 -24.55 -1.05 8.39
N LEU A 6 -23.64 -0.77 7.44
CA LEU A 6 -23.16 0.58 7.20
C LEU A 6 -24.36 1.49 6.92
N THR A 7 -24.50 2.54 7.71
CA THR A 7 -25.53 3.56 7.49
C THR A 7 -25.39 4.15 6.08
N GLY A 8 -26.50 4.61 5.48
CA GLY A 8 -26.47 5.18 4.12
C GLY A 8 -25.44 6.31 3.96
N ARG A 9 -25.22 7.09 5.03
CA ARG A 9 -24.17 8.12 5.10
C ARG A 9 -22.76 7.54 5.05
N GLN A 10 -22.48 6.44 5.75
CA GLN A 10 -21.17 5.77 5.72
C GLN A 10 -20.88 5.16 4.34
N LYS A 11 -21.90 4.56 3.69
CA LYS A 11 -21.76 4.06 2.31
C LYS A 11 -21.45 5.20 1.33
N ALA A 12 -22.16 6.32 1.44
CA ALA A 12 -21.92 7.50 0.61
C ALA A 12 -20.52 8.09 0.83
N LEU A 13 -20.06 8.18 2.08
CA LEU A 13 -18.70 8.64 2.40
C LEU A 13 -17.63 7.72 1.83
N ALA A 14 -17.78 6.39 1.99
CA ALA A 14 -16.84 5.42 1.45
C ALA A 14 -16.74 5.52 -0.09
N LEU A 15 -17.89 5.64 -0.78
CA LEU A 15 -17.94 5.84 -2.23
C LEU A 15 -17.28 7.16 -2.63
N LEU A 16 -17.51 8.24 -1.89
CA LEU A 16 -16.88 9.54 -2.17
C LEU A 16 -15.36 9.45 -2.02
N VAL A 17 -14.86 8.85 -0.94
CA VAL A 17 -13.42 8.64 -0.73
C VAL A 17 -12.82 7.82 -1.87
N MET A 18 -13.48 6.74 -2.30
CA MET A 18 -13.03 5.92 -3.42
C MET A 18 -12.99 6.71 -4.74
N MET A 19 -14.01 7.51 -5.03
CA MET A 19 -14.06 8.35 -6.23
C MET A 19 -12.99 9.43 -6.21
N VAL A 20 -12.72 10.05 -5.06
CA VAL A 20 -11.65 11.03 -4.90
C VAL A 20 -10.28 10.38 -5.09
N ALA A 21 -10.05 9.21 -4.50
CA ALA A 21 -8.81 8.46 -4.68
C ALA A 21 -8.58 8.07 -6.15
N LEU A 22 -9.62 7.55 -6.82
CA LEU A 22 -9.54 7.20 -8.25
C LEU A 22 -9.29 8.44 -9.12
N GLY A 23 -9.97 9.55 -8.83
CA GLY A 23 -9.74 10.83 -9.51
C GLY A 23 -8.31 11.31 -9.34
N ALA A 24 -7.76 11.24 -8.12
CA ALA A 24 -6.37 11.60 -7.85
C ALA A 24 -5.38 10.73 -8.63
N VAL A 25 -5.59 9.40 -8.68
CA VAL A 25 -4.77 8.50 -9.50
C VAL A 25 -4.82 8.89 -10.97
N ILE A 26 -6.01 9.15 -11.53
CA ILE A 26 -6.14 9.53 -12.94
C ILE A 26 -5.44 10.86 -13.22
N VAL A 27 -5.69 11.88 -12.40
CA VAL A 27 -5.08 13.22 -12.56
C VAL A 27 -3.55 13.13 -12.48
N VAL A 28 -3.02 12.44 -11.47
CA VAL A 28 -1.57 12.26 -11.31
C VAL A 28 -0.99 11.48 -12.49
N GLY A 29 -1.66 10.41 -12.93
CA GLY A 29 -1.21 9.62 -14.07
C GLY A 29 -1.20 10.40 -15.39
N LEU A 30 -2.20 11.25 -15.62
CA LEU A 30 -2.24 12.14 -16.78
C LEU A 30 -1.15 13.22 -16.71
N LEU A 31 -0.95 13.84 -15.55
CA LEU A 31 0.12 14.81 -15.33
C LEU A 31 1.51 14.18 -15.57
N LEU A 32 1.74 12.97 -15.07
CA LEU A 32 2.97 12.22 -15.29
C LEU A 32 3.14 11.77 -16.74
N ARG A 33 2.06 11.63 -17.50
CA ARG A 33 2.12 11.32 -18.94
C ARG A 33 2.46 12.55 -19.78
N GLU A 34 1.99 13.71 -19.36
CA GLU A 34 2.18 14.98 -20.08
C GLU A 34 3.49 15.68 -19.71
N HIS A 35 3.88 15.64 -18.44
CA HIS A 35 5.04 16.38 -17.90
C HIS A 35 6.16 15.46 -17.38
N GLY A 36 5.91 14.15 -17.24
CA GLY A 36 6.90 13.22 -16.74
C GLY A 36 7.90 12.79 -17.82
N PRO A 37 9.18 12.59 -17.48
CA PRO A 37 10.15 12.08 -18.42
C PRO A 37 9.87 10.60 -18.77
N GLY A 38 10.01 10.27 -20.06
CA GLY A 38 9.88 8.89 -20.54
C GLY A 38 8.47 8.31 -20.41
N ASN A 39 8.37 7.08 -19.92
CA ASN A 39 7.10 6.32 -19.79
C ASN A 39 6.53 6.31 -18.36
N MET A 40 6.89 7.29 -17.52
CA MET A 40 6.48 7.36 -16.11
C MET A 40 4.96 7.33 -15.90
N GLY A 41 4.21 8.11 -16.68
CA GLY A 41 2.73 8.13 -16.57
C GLY A 41 2.12 6.76 -16.85
N THR A 42 2.60 6.06 -17.86
CA THR A 42 2.16 4.70 -18.19
C THR A 42 2.52 3.70 -17.09
N GLY A 43 3.75 3.77 -16.57
CA GLY A 43 4.21 2.92 -15.47
C GLY A 43 3.39 3.13 -14.19
N PHE A 44 3.13 4.39 -13.81
CA PHE A 44 2.28 4.73 -12.68
C PHE A 44 0.86 4.20 -12.84
N LEU A 45 0.23 4.40 -14.01
CA LEU A 45 -1.13 3.93 -14.27
C LEU A 45 -1.25 2.41 -14.21
N TYR A 46 -0.28 1.67 -14.76
CA TYR A 46 -0.25 0.21 -14.64
C TYR A 46 -0.08 -0.24 -13.18
N GLY A 47 0.85 0.38 -12.45
CA GLY A 47 1.05 0.08 -11.02
C GLY A 47 -0.20 0.36 -10.19
N ALA A 48 -0.85 1.49 -10.41
CA ALA A 48 -2.09 1.85 -9.75
C ALA A 48 -3.25 0.89 -10.10
N ALA A 49 -3.38 0.49 -11.37
CA ALA A 49 -4.39 -0.47 -11.79
C ALA A 49 -4.17 -1.84 -11.13
N ILE A 50 -2.93 -2.34 -11.10
CA ILE A 50 -2.59 -3.60 -10.43
C ILE A 50 -2.86 -3.50 -8.92
N GLY A 51 -2.47 -2.39 -8.29
CA GLY A 51 -2.71 -2.16 -6.86
C GLY A 51 -4.20 -2.13 -6.51
N LEU A 52 -5.00 -1.40 -7.29
CA LEU A 52 -6.45 -1.33 -7.10
C LEU A 52 -7.13 -2.69 -7.31
N LEU A 53 -6.73 -3.45 -8.33
CA LEU A 53 -7.23 -4.80 -8.55
C LEU A 53 -6.85 -5.73 -7.39
N GLY A 54 -5.62 -5.64 -6.88
CA GLY A 54 -5.17 -6.40 -5.71
C GLY A 54 -6.03 -6.14 -4.48
N VAL A 55 -6.28 -4.87 -4.16
CA VAL A 55 -7.15 -4.47 -3.04
C VAL A 55 -8.59 -4.96 -3.25
N ALA A 56 -9.13 -4.83 -4.46
CA ALA A 56 -10.49 -5.28 -4.78
C ALA A 56 -10.64 -6.81 -4.64
N VAL A 57 -9.69 -7.58 -5.18
CA VAL A 57 -9.66 -9.04 -5.04
C VAL A 57 -9.53 -9.43 -3.57
N MET A 58 -8.68 -8.76 -2.81
CA MET A 58 -8.50 -9.03 -1.39
C MET A 58 -9.78 -8.78 -0.58
N ALA A 59 -10.41 -7.63 -0.77
CA ALA A 59 -11.69 -7.30 -0.12
C ALA A 59 -12.79 -8.30 -0.51
N TRP A 60 -12.84 -8.70 -1.79
CA TRP A 60 -13.78 -9.71 -2.26
C TRP A 60 -13.52 -11.09 -1.63
N ARG A 61 -12.26 -11.53 -1.53
CA ARG A 61 -11.91 -12.81 -0.89
C ARG A 61 -12.26 -12.82 0.58
N VAL A 62 -11.91 -11.76 1.33
CA VAL A 62 -12.22 -11.65 2.75
C VAL A 62 -13.73 -11.69 2.99
N THR A 63 -14.52 -10.99 2.17
CA THR A 63 -15.98 -10.93 2.33
C THR A 63 -16.70 -12.21 1.90
N ARG A 64 -16.21 -12.92 0.87
CA ARG A 64 -16.84 -14.15 0.35
C ARG A 64 -16.34 -15.42 1.02
N HIS A 65 -15.06 -15.47 1.39
CA HIS A 65 -14.37 -16.65 1.89
C HIS A 65 -13.44 -16.29 3.07
N PRO A 66 -14.02 -15.84 4.21
CA PRO A 66 -13.23 -15.41 5.36
C PRO A 66 -12.28 -16.49 5.89
N ASP A 67 -12.68 -17.77 5.78
CA ASP A 67 -11.89 -18.92 6.25
C ASP A 67 -10.60 -19.15 5.43
N GLN A 68 -10.53 -18.62 4.21
CA GLN A 68 -9.37 -18.74 3.32
C GLN A 68 -8.51 -17.46 3.28
N ALA A 69 -8.91 -16.43 4.02
CA ALA A 69 -8.21 -15.16 4.05
C ALA A 69 -6.91 -15.27 4.85
N SER A 70 -5.82 -14.74 4.30
CA SER A 70 -4.54 -14.73 5.01
C SER A 70 -4.55 -13.71 6.16
N VAL A 71 -3.63 -13.86 7.12
CA VAL A 71 -3.44 -12.94 8.25
C VAL A 71 -3.32 -11.49 7.79
N PHE A 72 -2.57 -11.24 6.70
CA PHE A 72 -2.44 -9.91 6.13
C PHE A 72 -3.77 -9.38 5.59
N GLU A 73 -4.51 -10.21 4.86
CA GLU A 73 -5.79 -9.82 4.26
C GLU A 73 -6.81 -9.44 5.33
N ARG A 74 -6.85 -10.21 6.43
CA ARG A 74 -7.75 -9.94 7.57
C ARG A 74 -7.34 -8.69 8.35
N ALA A 75 -6.06 -8.53 8.70
CA ALA A 75 -5.56 -7.35 9.40
C ALA A 75 -5.78 -6.07 8.59
N PHE A 76 -5.46 -6.09 7.30
CA PHE A 76 -5.61 -4.92 6.42
C PHE A 76 -7.08 -4.54 6.17
N THR A 77 -8.00 -5.51 6.18
CA THR A 77 -9.44 -5.25 6.05
C THR A 77 -10.15 -5.00 7.38
N GLN A 78 -9.40 -4.94 8.49
CA GLN A 78 -9.93 -4.82 9.86
C GLN A 78 -10.94 -5.92 10.22
N GLN A 79 -10.74 -7.12 9.68
CA GLN A 79 -11.48 -8.33 10.04
C GLN A 79 -10.58 -9.35 10.79
N GLY A 80 -9.37 -8.93 11.18
CA GLY A 80 -8.43 -9.71 11.97
C GLY A 80 -8.82 -9.77 13.44
N ASP A 81 -8.29 -10.77 14.14
CA ASP A 81 -8.29 -10.81 15.60
C ASP A 81 -7.18 -9.89 16.16
N GLU A 82 -7.15 -9.65 17.47
CA GLU A 82 -6.17 -8.77 18.14
C GLU A 82 -4.72 -9.14 17.78
N ARG A 83 -4.46 -10.43 17.57
CA ARG A 83 -3.15 -10.94 17.12
C ARG A 83 -2.77 -10.46 15.72
N ASP A 84 -3.71 -10.51 14.78
CA ASP A 84 -3.44 -10.15 13.38
C ASP A 84 -3.11 -8.65 13.28
N ASP A 85 -3.83 -7.82 14.05
CA ASP A 85 -3.61 -6.38 14.16
C ASP A 85 -2.26 -6.05 14.83
N ALA A 86 -1.89 -6.77 15.88
CA ALA A 86 -0.59 -6.61 16.54
C ALA A 86 0.58 -6.94 15.60
N VAL A 87 0.46 -8.02 14.81
CA VAL A 87 1.46 -8.42 13.81
C VAL A 87 1.63 -7.34 12.75
N LEU A 88 0.52 -6.84 12.19
CA LEU A 88 0.56 -5.77 11.18
C LEU A 88 1.15 -4.48 11.77
N THR A 89 0.73 -4.08 12.96
CA THR A 89 1.21 -2.88 13.65
C THR A 89 2.71 -2.95 13.88
N GLN A 90 3.21 -4.09 14.38
CA GLN A 90 4.64 -4.28 14.62
C GLN A 90 5.43 -4.27 13.30
N ALA A 91 4.92 -4.90 12.24
CA ALA A 91 5.56 -4.89 10.92
C ALA A 91 5.65 -3.47 10.33
N LEU A 92 4.59 -2.67 10.47
CA LEU A 92 4.54 -1.27 10.04
C LEU A 92 5.46 -0.37 10.89
N ALA A 93 5.56 -0.62 12.20
CA ALA A 93 6.50 0.09 13.06
C ALA A 93 7.95 -0.13 12.63
N VAL A 94 8.32 -1.37 12.28
CA VAL A 94 9.65 -1.68 11.71
C VAL A 94 9.86 -0.97 10.38
N LEU A 95 8.89 -1.01 9.48
CA LEU A 95 8.97 -0.28 8.21
C LEU A 95 9.16 1.22 8.43
N GLY A 96 8.38 1.84 9.33
CA GLY A 96 8.49 3.26 9.66
C GLY A 96 9.86 3.62 10.24
N LEU A 97 10.39 2.80 11.15
CA LEU A 97 11.72 2.99 11.73
C LEU A 97 12.83 2.92 10.67
N VAL A 98 12.73 1.97 9.73
CA VAL A 98 13.72 1.77 8.66
C VAL A 98 13.55 2.77 7.51
N ALA A 99 12.36 3.32 7.30
CA ALA A 99 12.08 4.30 6.25
C ALA A 99 12.89 5.59 6.44
N VAL A 100 13.10 6.04 7.68
CA VAL A 100 13.89 7.25 7.98
C VAL A 100 15.34 7.12 7.51
N PRO A 101 16.14 6.12 7.93
CA PRO A 101 17.52 5.98 7.48
C PRO A 101 17.61 5.65 5.98
N LEU A 102 16.68 4.86 5.42
CA LEU A 102 16.66 4.60 3.98
C LEU A 102 16.46 5.88 3.17
N THR A 103 15.54 6.74 3.60
CA THR A 103 15.28 8.03 2.95
C THR A 103 16.47 8.98 3.10
N GLY A 104 17.13 8.98 4.27
CA GLY A 104 18.37 9.73 4.48
C GLY A 104 19.50 9.25 3.56
N ALA A 105 19.68 7.94 3.42
CA ALA A 105 20.66 7.35 2.50
C ALA A 105 20.36 7.70 1.03
N ALA A 106 19.08 7.67 0.64
CA ALA A 106 18.65 8.09 -0.70
C ALA A 106 18.95 9.57 -0.97
N ALA A 107 18.68 10.45 0.01
CA ALA A 107 19.00 11.87 -0.09
C ALA A 107 20.51 12.12 -0.25
N ILE A 108 21.35 11.42 0.51
CA ILE A 108 22.81 11.48 0.38
C ILE A 108 23.25 10.99 -1.01
N ALA A 109 22.72 9.85 -1.47
CA ALA A 109 23.03 9.30 -2.79
C ALA A 109 22.72 10.31 -3.91
N ILE A 110 21.54 10.94 -3.87
CA ILE A 110 21.17 12.01 -4.80
C ILE A 110 22.16 13.19 -4.70
N GLY A 111 22.51 13.62 -3.49
CA GLY A 111 23.47 14.70 -3.26
C GLY A 111 24.89 14.40 -3.79
N LEU A 112 25.27 13.12 -3.87
CA LEU A 112 26.53 12.66 -4.47
C LEU A 112 26.47 12.52 -6.00
N GLY A 113 25.34 12.88 -6.63
CA GLY A 113 25.18 12.89 -8.08
C GLY A 113 24.68 11.58 -8.68
N LEU A 114 24.13 10.66 -7.87
CA LEU A 114 23.39 9.51 -8.43
C LEU A 114 22.09 9.98 -9.11
N ASP A 115 21.67 9.25 -10.13
CA ASP A 115 20.43 9.53 -10.84
C ASP A 115 19.21 9.46 -9.91
N VAL A 116 18.42 10.56 -9.90
CA VAL A 116 17.29 10.72 -8.98
C VAL A 116 16.22 9.68 -9.23
N ALA A 117 15.90 9.40 -10.49
CA ALA A 117 14.85 8.45 -10.84
C ALA A 117 15.23 7.03 -10.39
N MET A 118 16.48 6.62 -10.62
CA MET A 118 17.02 5.35 -10.14
C MET A 118 16.98 5.26 -8.60
N VAL A 119 17.44 6.28 -7.88
CA VAL A 119 17.47 6.26 -6.41
C VAL A 119 16.07 6.15 -5.83
N LEU A 120 15.10 6.91 -6.36
CA LEU A 120 13.71 6.84 -5.90
C LEU A 120 13.07 5.48 -6.21
N ALA A 121 13.35 4.89 -7.38
CA ALA A 121 12.88 3.55 -7.71
C ALA A 121 13.43 2.49 -6.74
N LEU A 122 14.73 2.55 -6.45
CA LEU A 122 15.38 1.64 -5.50
C LEU A 122 14.86 1.84 -4.07
N LEU A 123 14.65 3.09 -3.65
CA LEU A 123 14.08 3.40 -2.35
C LEU A 123 12.68 2.79 -2.19
N LEU A 124 11.83 2.92 -3.21
CA LEU A 124 10.47 2.36 -3.20
C LEU A 124 10.50 0.82 -3.10
N VAL A 125 11.36 0.18 -3.88
CA VAL A 125 11.54 -1.28 -3.83
C VAL A 125 12.10 -1.72 -2.47
N ALA A 126 13.08 -1.00 -1.92
CA ALA A 126 13.63 -1.28 -0.61
C ALA A 126 12.57 -1.18 0.50
N GLN A 127 11.73 -0.14 0.48
CA GLN A 127 10.63 0.01 1.43
C GLN A 127 9.61 -1.14 1.32
N LEU A 128 9.24 -1.54 0.10
CA LEU A 128 8.38 -2.70 -0.12
C LEU A 128 8.99 -3.99 0.43
N LEU A 129 10.26 -4.25 0.14
CA LEU A 129 10.97 -5.44 0.63
C LEU A 129 11.08 -5.45 2.15
N VAL A 130 11.36 -4.31 2.78
CA VAL A 130 11.39 -4.17 4.24
C VAL A 130 10.01 -4.46 4.82
N GLY A 131 8.94 -3.94 4.25
CA GLY A 131 7.58 -4.21 4.72
C GLY A 131 7.19 -5.68 4.61
N VAL A 132 7.51 -6.33 3.48
CA VAL A 132 7.24 -7.76 3.28
C VAL A 132 8.08 -8.62 4.22
N ALA A 133 9.37 -8.31 4.37
CA ALA A 133 10.27 -9.05 5.24
C ALA A 133 9.92 -8.87 6.72
N SER A 134 9.60 -7.65 7.16
CA SER A 134 9.20 -7.39 8.53
C SER A 134 7.92 -8.14 8.87
N PHE A 135 6.92 -8.09 7.99
CA PHE A 135 5.68 -8.85 8.15
C PHE A 135 5.93 -10.36 8.22
N ALA A 136 6.70 -10.91 7.27
CA ALA A 136 7.00 -12.34 7.24
C ALA A 136 7.79 -12.81 8.47
N VAL A 137 8.71 -12.00 8.98
CA VAL A 137 9.50 -12.32 10.18
C VAL A 137 8.64 -12.25 11.44
N VAL A 138 7.83 -11.20 11.61
CA VAL A 138 6.95 -11.06 12.78
C VAL A 138 5.90 -12.16 12.79
N ALA A 139 5.23 -12.41 11.66
CA ALA A 139 4.21 -13.44 11.54
C ALA A 139 4.73 -14.87 11.80
N ARG A 140 6.03 -15.14 11.58
CA ARG A 140 6.66 -16.42 11.92
C ARG A 140 7.04 -16.56 13.39
N ARG A 141 7.18 -15.45 14.12
CA ARG A 141 7.62 -15.42 15.52
C ARG A 141 6.47 -15.37 16.51
N SER A 142 5.34 -14.77 16.10
CA SER A 142 4.09 -14.73 16.85
C SER A 142 3.36 -16.06 16.74
#